data_AF-A0A222E1R3-F1
#
_entry.id   AF-A0A222E1R3-F1
#
_cell.length_a   1.000
_cell.length_b   1.000
_cell.length_c   1.000
_cell.angle_alpha   90.00
_cell.angle_beta   90.00
_cell.angle_gamma   90.00
#
_symmetry.space_group_name_H-M   'P 1'
#
loop_
_entity.id
_entity.type
_entity.pdbx_description
1 polymer ?
#
loop_
_entity_poly.entity_id
_entity_poly.type
_entity_poly.pdbx_seq_one_letter_code
_entity_poly.pdbx_strand_id
1 'polypeptide(L)'
;MPILRKLLCALTLFLPVAAAAMDAEKRPDLVPRLMQLQSIYSANWGPGRVNEGIRDATVFHLSGRINPGDTDRIRETLQSTWGKLIVIDSPGGSFVEGIALGQYLKGILESQDPDIYGIFVLRDAPCLSACALAVALATSTRDIAYGDDARFVEHGAQLGFHMGLLPEAQATQAVEARQMMNVTYDIVQAYASLIMGGVAPPILLSEALEHREANSFFYLRGGIRTHAMRLTPVGPPILSRPIHKSALMMDTVAGLCRTAFVAAPDIRRSFVDYEFGYIDGSNPDPITTSLEDMTNLLGSRRIAASLNGAAHCIVELFDDDTIGLDMRPGSPPCQADGRQFCALPVDRFRPRAAPVALLADTFGCHSGSLTKQGQFWSGDLNGASDYVNENDLTQTAVREVNMRAQPSLEAAVSGRLRAEQTVEVSDCRIVDDVQGVWMQVRADGQTGWVSARFLSPYWWSDLRPLIDGPTPGR
;
A
#
# COMPACT_ATOMS: atom_id res chain seq x y z
N MET A 1 -44.88 19.85 -55.16
CA MET A 1 -44.87 20.52 -53.84
C MET A 1 -44.50 19.49 -52.79
N PRO A 2 -43.38 19.68 -52.07
CA PRO A 2 -42.65 18.60 -51.41
C PRO A 2 -42.73 18.67 -49.88
N ILE A 3 -42.40 17.59 -49.19
CA ILE A 3 -41.28 17.49 -48.22
C ILE A 3 -41.53 16.30 -47.29
N LEU A 4 -40.77 15.25 -47.60
CA LEU A 4 -40.53 14.05 -46.83
C LEU A 4 -39.65 14.45 -45.61
N ARG A 5 -40.12 14.21 -44.38
CA ARG A 5 -39.31 14.30 -43.16
C ARG A 5 -38.13 13.33 -43.26
N LYS A 6 -36.90 13.84 -43.36
CA LYS A 6 -35.67 13.06 -43.22
C LYS A 6 -34.98 13.40 -41.89
N LEU A 7 -34.55 12.32 -41.24
CA LEU A 7 -33.72 12.24 -40.05
C LEU A 7 -32.55 13.23 -40.09
N LEU A 8 -32.34 13.96 -39.00
CA LEU A 8 -31.02 14.45 -38.59
C LEU A 8 -30.51 13.52 -37.47
N CYS A 9 -29.73 12.51 -37.82
CA CYS A 9 -28.80 11.91 -36.88
C CYS A 9 -27.62 12.89 -36.75
N ALA A 10 -27.49 13.54 -35.60
CA ALA A 10 -26.27 14.22 -35.23
C ALA A 10 -25.20 13.14 -34.97
N LEU A 11 -24.33 12.92 -35.95
CA LEU A 11 -23.10 12.16 -35.78
C LEU A 11 -22.17 13.02 -34.90
N THR A 12 -22.22 12.85 -33.58
CA THR A 12 -21.14 13.32 -32.70
C THR A 12 -19.92 12.45 -32.96
N LEU A 13 -19.08 12.91 -33.89
CA LEU A 13 -17.70 12.45 -34.02
C LEU A 13 -16.98 12.76 -32.69
N PHE A 14 -16.81 11.75 -31.85
CA PHE A 14 -15.78 11.76 -30.82
C PHE A 14 -14.43 11.75 -31.54
N LEU A 15 -13.91 12.93 -31.87
CA LEU A 15 -12.50 13.07 -32.17
C LEU A 15 -11.74 12.77 -30.86
N PRO A 16 -10.77 11.84 -30.85
CA PRO A 16 -9.91 11.69 -29.70
C PRO A 16 -9.18 13.02 -29.53
N VAL A 17 -9.42 13.70 -28.42
CA VAL A 17 -8.60 14.85 -28.03
C VAL A 17 -7.19 14.30 -27.91
N ALA A 18 -6.30 14.71 -28.81
CA ALA A 18 -4.90 14.35 -28.72
C ALA A 18 -4.41 14.84 -27.35
N ALA A 19 -4.06 13.91 -26.47
CA ALA A 19 -3.52 14.27 -25.17
C ALA A 19 -2.27 15.12 -25.40
N ALA A 20 -2.21 16.29 -24.75
CA ALA A 20 -1.06 17.18 -24.84
C ALA A 20 0.23 16.46 -24.38
N ALA A 21 1.37 16.84 -24.95
CA ALA A 21 2.67 16.34 -24.52
C ALA A 21 2.94 16.69 -23.05
N MET A 22 3.83 15.93 -22.39
CA MET A 22 4.13 16.18 -20.99
C MET A 22 4.73 17.59 -20.81
N ASP A 23 4.20 18.30 -19.83
CA ASP A 23 4.63 19.64 -19.45
C ASP A 23 4.91 19.70 -17.94
N ALA A 24 5.73 20.67 -17.54
CA ALA A 24 6.15 20.88 -16.16
C ALA A 24 5.70 22.25 -15.65
N GLU A 25 4.62 22.27 -14.88
CA GLU A 25 4.03 23.51 -14.35
C GLU A 25 4.36 23.70 -12.87
N LYS A 26 4.66 24.94 -12.43
CA LYS A 26 4.80 25.26 -11.00
C LYS A 26 3.42 25.35 -10.35
N ARG A 27 3.19 24.58 -9.29
CA ARG A 27 1.88 24.45 -8.61
C ARG A 27 1.96 24.71 -7.09
N PRO A 28 2.22 25.96 -6.65
CA PRO A 28 2.34 26.29 -5.23
C PRO A 28 1.05 26.03 -4.45
N ASP A 29 -0.10 25.98 -5.12
CA ASP A 29 -1.40 25.64 -4.54
C ASP A 29 -1.49 24.20 -4.02
N LEU A 30 -0.59 23.30 -4.45
CA LEU A 30 -0.55 21.92 -3.96
C LEU A 30 0.20 21.77 -2.64
N VAL A 31 1.01 22.76 -2.22
CA VAL A 31 1.80 22.70 -0.98
C VAL A 31 0.93 22.37 0.25
N PRO A 32 -0.22 23.05 0.50
CA PRO A 32 -1.04 22.76 1.67
C PRO A 32 -1.56 21.31 1.72
N ARG A 33 -1.90 20.74 0.56
CA ARG A 33 -2.34 19.34 0.46
C ARG A 33 -1.20 18.39 0.79
N LEU A 34 -0.04 18.58 0.16
CA LEU A 34 1.13 17.73 0.39
C LEU A 34 1.55 17.76 1.86
N MET A 35 1.43 18.89 2.54
CA MET A 35 1.72 19.03 3.99
C MET A 35 0.75 18.30 4.92
N GLN A 36 -0.44 17.96 4.46
CA GLN A 36 -1.41 17.19 5.25
C GLN A 36 -1.21 15.68 5.13
N LEU A 37 -0.46 15.22 4.13
CA LEU A 37 -0.22 13.81 3.89
C LEU A 37 0.79 13.25 4.89
N GLN A 38 0.44 12.10 5.48
CA GLN A 38 1.29 11.34 6.39
C GLN A 38 1.49 9.94 5.84
N SER A 39 2.68 9.37 6.01
CA SER A 39 2.85 7.96 5.67
C SER A 39 2.03 7.08 6.58
N ILE A 40 1.40 6.10 5.94
CA ILE A 40 0.44 5.21 6.59
C ILE A 40 1.19 4.15 7.39
N TYR A 41 2.21 3.51 6.81
CA TYR A 41 2.93 2.38 7.41
C TYR A 41 4.37 2.69 7.85
N SER A 42 4.92 3.84 7.45
CA SER A 42 6.29 4.26 7.81
C SER A 42 6.26 5.51 8.69
N ALA A 43 6.36 5.36 10.00
CA ALA A 43 6.27 6.48 10.97
C ALA A 43 7.37 7.57 10.82
N ASN A 44 8.44 7.28 10.06
CA ASN A 44 9.62 8.16 9.94
C ASN A 44 9.68 8.98 8.65
N TRP A 45 8.80 8.72 7.67
CA TRP A 45 8.92 9.36 6.36
C TRP A 45 7.56 9.78 5.85
N GLY A 46 7.39 11.07 5.61
CA GLY A 46 6.19 11.68 5.06
C GLY A 46 6.44 13.17 4.93
N PRO A 47 5.83 13.87 3.97
CA PRO A 47 6.13 15.28 3.70
C PRO A 47 5.96 16.19 4.93
N GLY A 48 5.08 15.85 5.89
CA GLY A 48 4.94 16.58 7.15
C GLY A 48 6.08 16.42 8.17
N ARG A 49 7.02 15.48 7.97
CA ARG A 49 8.21 15.26 8.81
C ARG A 49 9.54 15.56 8.11
N VAL A 50 9.54 15.78 6.80
CA VAL A 50 10.72 16.30 6.11
C VAL A 50 10.91 17.73 6.62
N ASN A 51 12.06 17.96 7.25
CA ASN A 51 12.52 19.23 7.81
C ASN A 51 12.16 20.43 6.92
N GLU A 52 11.95 21.59 7.55
CA GLU A 52 11.82 22.98 7.07
C GLU A 52 11.90 23.26 5.55
N GLY A 53 12.80 22.63 4.81
CA GLY A 53 12.98 22.74 3.35
C GLY A 53 11.76 22.40 2.48
N ILE A 54 10.75 21.62 2.93
CA ILE A 54 9.53 21.47 2.10
C ILE A 54 8.68 22.74 2.07
N ARG A 55 8.64 23.54 3.15
CA ARG A 55 7.85 24.78 3.16
C ARG A 55 8.32 25.77 2.10
N ASP A 56 9.62 25.73 1.80
CA ASP A 56 10.27 26.57 0.80
C ASP A 56 10.47 25.86 -0.55
N ALA A 57 10.01 24.61 -0.68
CA ALA A 57 10.17 23.83 -1.91
C ALA A 57 9.21 24.30 -3.01
N THR A 58 9.71 24.27 -4.24
CA THR A 58 8.88 24.50 -5.42
C THR A 58 8.19 23.20 -5.83
N VAL A 59 6.86 23.21 -5.88
CA VAL A 59 6.10 22.08 -6.42
C VAL A 59 6.04 22.18 -7.94
N PHE A 60 6.51 21.15 -8.63
CA PHE A 60 6.33 20.97 -10.06
C PHE A 60 5.29 19.87 -10.31
N HIS A 61 4.29 20.17 -11.13
CA HIS A 61 3.31 19.23 -11.63
C HIS A 61 3.70 18.82 -13.05
N LEU A 62 4.11 17.56 -13.19
CA LEU A 62 4.43 16.94 -14.47
C LEU A 62 3.16 16.27 -15.00
N SER A 63 2.56 16.83 -16.05
CA SER A 63 1.27 16.35 -16.56
C SER A 63 1.21 16.23 -18.08
N GLY A 64 0.43 15.27 -18.57
CA GLY A 64 0.24 15.02 -20.01
C GLY A 64 0.87 13.71 -20.48
N ARG A 65 0.80 13.45 -21.78
CA ARG A 65 1.33 12.22 -22.40
C ARG A 65 2.84 12.28 -22.55
N ILE A 66 3.54 11.24 -22.13
CA ILE A 66 5.00 11.13 -22.27
C ILE A 66 5.36 10.87 -23.74
N ASN A 67 5.99 11.84 -24.39
CA ASN A 67 6.41 11.79 -25.79
C ASN A 67 7.93 11.92 -25.93
N PRO A 68 8.54 11.43 -27.03
CA PRO A 68 9.97 11.57 -27.27
C PRO A 68 10.46 13.03 -27.11
N GLY A 69 11.50 13.22 -26.29
CA GLY A 69 12.12 14.53 -26.01
C GLY A 69 11.56 15.27 -24.79
N ASP A 70 10.53 14.74 -24.12
CA ASP A 70 9.93 15.37 -22.92
C ASP A 70 10.92 15.44 -21.75
N THR A 71 11.78 14.44 -21.57
CA THR A 71 12.78 14.36 -20.48
C THR A 71 13.76 15.50 -20.55
N ASP A 72 14.25 15.87 -21.74
CA ASP A 72 15.18 16.98 -21.90
C ASP A 72 14.50 18.32 -21.59
N ARG A 73 13.24 18.50 -22.02
CA ARG A 73 12.44 19.69 -21.68
C ARG A 73 12.16 19.80 -20.18
N ILE A 74 11.83 18.67 -19.53
CA ILE A 74 11.64 18.61 -18.08
C ILE A 74 12.95 18.93 -17.37
N ARG A 75 14.09 18.37 -17.82
CA ARG A 75 15.41 18.68 -17.27
C ARG A 75 15.71 20.18 -17.33
N GLU A 76 15.48 20.81 -18.47
CA GLU A 76 15.68 22.25 -18.64
C GLU A 76 14.83 23.08 -17.68
N THR A 77 13.61 22.62 -17.41
CA THR A 77 12.69 23.29 -16.48
C THR A 77 13.14 23.12 -15.02
N LEU A 78 13.53 21.90 -14.63
CA LEU A 78 13.85 21.56 -13.25
C LEU A 78 15.26 22.05 -12.82
N GLN A 79 16.25 22.05 -13.71
CA GLN A 79 17.66 22.34 -13.36
C GLN A 79 17.90 23.74 -12.73
N SER A 80 16.99 24.69 -12.95
CA SER A 80 17.13 26.07 -12.48
C SER A 80 16.61 26.31 -11.06
N THR A 81 15.94 25.32 -10.46
CA THR A 81 15.20 25.49 -9.19
C THR A 81 15.74 24.55 -8.13
N TRP A 82 16.30 25.08 -7.05
CA TRP A 82 16.68 24.27 -5.88
C TRP A 82 15.46 23.90 -5.04
N GLY A 83 15.45 22.70 -4.45
CA GLY A 83 14.40 22.25 -3.52
C GLY A 83 13.06 22.04 -4.22
N LYS A 84 12.75 20.79 -4.57
CA LYS A 84 11.63 20.43 -5.44
C LYS A 84 10.73 19.38 -4.78
N LEU A 85 9.44 19.53 -5.01
CA LEU A 85 8.47 18.45 -4.91
C LEU A 85 7.94 18.18 -6.30
N ILE A 86 7.83 16.91 -6.69
CA ILE A 86 7.31 16.52 -7.98
C ILE A 86 5.95 15.87 -7.77
N VAL A 87 4.91 16.38 -8.42
CA VAL A 87 3.62 15.70 -8.57
C VAL A 87 3.53 15.22 -10.01
N ILE A 88 3.21 13.95 -10.23
CA ILE A 88 3.18 13.38 -11.59
C ILE A 88 1.83 12.74 -11.90
N ASP A 89 1.26 13.14 -13.03
CA ASP A 89 -0.01 12.69 -13.58
C ASP A 89 0.17 12.42 -15.07
N SER A 90 0.06 11.17 -15.49
CA SER A 90 0.19 10.87 -16.90
C SER A 90 -0.46 9.55 -17.26
N PRO A 91 -1.17 9.48 -18.40
CA PRO A 91 -1.61 8.21 -18.96
C PRO A 91 -0.44 7.33 -19.48
N GLY A 92 0.80 7.81 -19.38
CA GLY A 92 1.99 7.19 -19.95
C GLY A 92 2.25 7.66 -21.37
N GLY A 93 2.79 6.77 -22.21
CA GLY A 93 3.23 7.09 -23.57
C GLY A 93 4.47 6.30 -23.95
N SER A 94 5.53 6.98 -24.38
CA SER A 94 6.81 6.37 -24.74
C SER A 94 7.48 5.75 -23.51
N PHE A 95 7.67 4.43 -23.50
CA PHE A 95 8.40 3.74 -22.42
C PHE A 95 9.88 4.14 -22.38
N VAL A 96 10.51 4.31 -23.54
CA VAL A 96 11.91 4.77 -23.64
C VAL A 96 12.05 6.12 -22.93
N GLU A 97 11.11 7.02 -23.18
CA GLU A 97 11.10 8.35 -22.57
C GLU A 97 10.75 8.29 -21.08
N GLY A 98 9.78 7.46 -20.68
CA GLY A 98 9.43 7.28 -19.26
C GLY A 98 10.59 6.69 -18.45
N ILE A 99 11.33 5.74 -19.02
CA ILE A 99 12.56 5.20 -18.41
C ILE A 99 13.62 6.30 -18.28
N ALA A 100 13.82 7.11 -19.32
CA ALA A 100 14.76 8.23 -19.29
C ALA A 100 14.39 9.27 -18.22
N LEU A 101 13.11 9.62 -18.10
CA LEU A 101 12.58 10.50 -17.06
C LEU A 101 12.85 9.94 -15.66
N GLY A 102 12.51 8.67 -15.43
CA GLY A 102 12.76 8.01 -14.14
C GLY A 102 14.25 7.97 -13.78
N GLN A 103 15.12 7.67 -14.75
CA GLN A 103 16.57 7.68 -14.56
C GLN A 103 17.13 9.08 -14.27
N TYR A 104 16.60 10.11 -14.93
CA TYR A 104 16.98 11.50 -14.65
C TYR A 104 16.63 11.91 -13.21
N LEU A 105 15.40 11.64 -12.77
CA LEU A 105 14.96 11.94 -11.41
C LEU A 105 15.76 11.14 -10.37
N LYS A 106 16.04 9.86 -10.65
CA LYS A 106 16.95 9.03 -9.85
C LYS A 106 18.34 9.67 -9.73
N GLY A 107 18.90 10.18 -10.82
CA GLY A 107 20.22 10.83 -10.81
C GLY A 107 20.29 12.04 -9.87
N ILE A 108 19.19 12.78 -9.71
CA ILE A 108 19.10 13.88 -8.73
C ILE A 108 19.06 13.34 -7.30
N LEU A 109 18.22 12.32 -7.05
CA LEU A 109 18.07 11.70 -5.73
C LEU A 109 19.35 11.00 -5.23
N GLU A 110 20.15 10.44 -6.15
CA GLU A 110 21.43 9.79 -5.84
C GLU A 110 22.62 10.78 -5.80
N SER A 111 22.42 12.06 -6.10
CA SER A 111 23.49 13.06 -6.07
C SER A 111 24.01 13.30 -4.65
N GLN A 112 25.17 13.99 -4.53
CA GLN A 112 25.71 14.38 -3.22
C GLN A 112 24.76 15.33 -2.48
N ASP A 113 24.10 16.23 -3.21
CA ASP A 113 23.20 17.23 -2.67
C ASP A 113 21.80 17.06 -3.29
N PRO A 114 21.05 16.02 -2.91
CA PRO A 114 19.74 15.74 -3.49
C PRO A 114 18.77 16.86 -3.16
N ASP A 115 18.12 17.42 -4.18
CA ASP A 115 17.22 18.56 -4.05
C ASP A 115 15.77 18.24 -4.46
N ILE A 116 15.43 16.96 -4.61
CA ILE A 116 14.05 16.46 -4.66
C ILE A 116 13.68 15.91 -3.29
N TYR A 117 12.65 16.50 -2.67
CA TYR A 117 12.14 16.07 -1.36
C TYR A 117 11.02 15.04 -1.43
N GLY A 118 10.46 14.81 -2.63
CA GLY A 118 9.45 13.79 -2.82
C GLY A 118 8.84 13.82 -4.22
N ILE A 119 8.37 12.65 -4.65
CA ILE A 119 7.65 12.41 -5.89
C ILE A 119 6.30 11.84 -5.52
N PHE A 120 5.21 12.48 -5.96
CA PHE A 120 3.86 12.22 -5.52
C PHE A 120 2.96 11.81 -6.68
N VAL A 121 2.18 10.76 -6.46
CA VAL A 121 1.02 10.41 -7.27
C VAL A 121 -0.21 10.65 -6.42
N LEU A 122 -1.07 11.56 -6.86
CA LEU A 122 -2.23 12.02 -6.08
C LEU A 122 -3.52 11.29 -6.47
N ARG A 123 -4.51 11.29 -5.58
CA ARG A 123 -5.76 10.51 -5.73
C ARG A 123 -6.59 10.87 -6.97
N ASP A 124 -6.44 12.08 -7.44
CA ASP A 124 -7.14 12.72 -8.56
C ASP A 124 -6.27 12.83 -9.82
N ALA A 125 -5.07 12.27 -9.79
CA ALA A 125 -4.03 12.46 -10.80
C ALA A 125 -3.36 11.11 -11.13
N PRO A 126 -3.92 10.31 -12.06
CA PRO A 126 -3.46 8.96 -12.32
C PRO A 126 -2.10 8.93 -13.03
N CYS A 127 -1.21 8.03 -12.62
CA CYS A 127 0.08 7.81 -13.26
C CYS A 127 0.15 6.37 -13.78
N LEU A 128 -0.02 6.19 -15.09
CA LEU A 128 -0.22 4.90 -15.74
C LEU A 128 0.91 4.58 -16.72
N SER A 129 1.14 3.29 -16.98
CA SER A 129 2.07 2.82 -18.01
C SER A 129 3.50 3.35 -17.80
N ALA A 130 4.09 3.98 -18.81
CA ALA A 130 5.44 4.54 -18.75
C ALA A 130 5.63 5.53 -17.59
N CYS A 131 4.56 6.21 -17.16
CA CYS A 131 4.58 7.06 -15.97
C CYS A 131 4.85 6.24 -14.70
N ALA A 132 4.14 5.12 -14.53
CA ALA A 132 4.29 4.29 -13.34
C ALA A 132 5.70 3.71 -13.22
N LEU A 133 6.28 3.30 -14.35
CA LEU A 133 7.67 2.85 -14.40
C LEU A 133 8.66 3.99 -14.13
N ALA A 134 8.40 5.21 -14.63
CA ALA A 134 9.21 6.39 -14.33
C ALA A 134 9.22 6.68 -12.81
N VAL A 135 8.06 6.65 -12.16
CA VAL A 135 7.94 6.80 -10.70
C VAL A 135 8.70 5.70 -9.98
N ALA A 136 8.54 4.43 -10.38
CA ALA A 136 9.24 3.33 -9.73
C ALA A 136 10.78 3.46 -9.85
N LEU A 137 11.29 3.92 -10.99
CA LEU A 137 12.72 4.15 -11.21
C LEU A 137 13.28 5.35 -10.44
N ALA A 138 12.45 6.35 -10.14
CA ALA A 138 12.86 7.60 -9.52
C ALA A 138 13.08 7.47 -8.00
N THR A 139 14.11 6.71 -7.60
CA THR A 139 14.50 6.53 -6.20
C THR A 139 16.00 6.34 -6.04
N SER A 140 16.48 6.65 -4.83
CA SER A 140 17.87 6.46 -4.41
C SER A 140 18.08 5.05 -3.86
N THR A 141 18.96 4.28 -4.48
CA THR A 141 19.31 2.94 -3.97
C THR A 141 19.99 2.99 -2.59
N ARG A 142 20.70 4.10 -2.30
CA ARG A 142 21.26 4.38 -0.97
C ARG A 142 20.15 4.50 0.07
N ASP A 143 19.15 5.34 -0.20
CA ASP A 143 18.10 5.65 0.78
C ASP A 143 17.23 4.41 1.02
N ILE A 144 16.96 3.66 -0.06
CA ILE A 144 16.30 2.36 -0.02
C ILE A 144 17.03 1.37 0.89
N ALA A 145 18.38 1.34 0.89
CA ALA A 145 19.15 0.46 1.76
C ALA A 145 19.04 0.82 3.26
N TYR A 146 18.70 2.07 3.58
CA TYR A 146 18.43 2.55 4.94
C TYR A 146 16.94 2.51 5.32
N GLY A 147 16.07 2.07 4.40
CA GLY A 147 14.63 1.96 4.64
C GLY A 147 13.85 3.26 4.41
N ASP A 148 14.44 4.21 3.68
CA ASP A 148 13.84 5.47 3.25
C ASP A 148 13.40 5.39 1.78
N ASP A 149 12.42 6.21 1.37
CA ASP A 149 11.95 6.25 -0.02
C ASP A 149 11.27 7.59 -0.36
N ALA A 150 11.65 8.19 -1.50
CA ALA A 150 11.15 9.48 -1.96
C ALA A 150 9.84 9.39 -2.77
N ARG A 151 9.31 8.20 -3.00
CA ARG A 151 8.13 7.96 -3.84
C ARG A 151 6.89 7.77 -2.98
N PHE A 152 5.96 8.69 -3.10
CA PHE A 152 4.73 8.76 -2.33
C PHE A 152 3.51 8.53 -3.20
N VAL A 153 2.64 7.65 -2.75
CA VAL A 153 1.37 7.35 -3.43
C VAL A 153 0.24 7.69 -2.48
N GLU A 154 -0.56 8.69 -2.83
CA GLU A 154 -1.69 9.12 -2.01
C GLU A 154 -2.75 8.03 -1.93
N HIS A 155 -3.37 7.93 -0.77
CA HIS A 155 -4.46 7.03 -0.49
C HIS A 155 -5.63 7.23 -1.48
N GLY A 156 -5.92 6.20 -2.27
CA GLY A 156 -6.91 6.22 -3.35
C GLY A 156 -6.38 6.62 -4.72
N ALA A 157 -5.06 6.88 -4.87
CA ALA A 157 -4.43 7.15 -6.16
C ALA A 157 -4.43 5.95 -7.11
N GLN A 158 -4.03 6.21 -8.35
CA GLN A 158 -3.92 5.18 -9.38
C GLN A 158 -2.52 5.22 -9.99
N LEU A 159 -1.64 4.37 -9.46
CA LEU A 159 -0.34 4.09 -10.04
C LEU A 159 -0.42 2.73 -10.76
N GLY A 160 -0.46 2.74 -12.10
CA GLY A 160 -0.82 1.57 -12.89
C GLY A 160 0.33 1.00 -13.72
N PHE A 161 0.73 -0.24 -13.44
CA PHE A 161 1.80 -0.96 -14.15
C PHE A 161 1.22 -1.95 -15.16
N HIS A 162 1.87 -2.10 -16.31
CA HIS A 162 1.56 -3.12 -17.30
C HIS A 162 2.78 -3.34 -18.19
N MET A 163 2.76 -4.41 -18.99
CA MET A 163 3.72 -4.58 -20.06
C MET A 163 3.33 -3.72 -21.24
N GLY A 164 4.28 -2.92 -21.74
CA GLY A 164 4.06 -2.11 -22.92
C GLY A 164 3.47 -2.91 -24.08
N LEU A 165 2.50 -2.30 -24.76
CA LEU A 165 1.75 -2.93 -25.84
C LEU A 165 2.67 -3.30 -27.02
N LEU A 166 2.42 -4.47 -27.59
CA LEU A 166 2.77 -4.80 -28.98
C LEU A 166 1.51 -4.58 -29.85
N PRO A 167 1.39 -3.51 -30.64
CA PRO A 167 0.27 -3.39 -31.56
C PRO A 167 0.32 -4.51 -32.60
N GLU A 168 -0.70 -5.38 -32.66
CA GLU A 168 -0.76 -6.49 -33.63
C GLU A 168 -0.58 -6.04 -35.09
N ALA A 169 -1.05 -4.84 -35.42
CA ALA A 169 -0.95 -4.25 -36.76
C ALA A 169 0.48 -3.80 -37.16
N GLN A 170 1.38 -3.61 -36.19
CA GLN A 170 2.78 -3.19 -36.44
C GLN A 170 3.76 -4.37 -36.45
N ALA A 171 3.34 -5.54 -35.95
CA ALA A 171 4.15 -6.77 -35.87
C ALA A 171 4.48 -7.39 -37.23
N THR A 172 3.83 -6.95 -38.32
CA THR A 172 4.02 -7.53 -39.66
C THR A 172 5.23 -6.97 -40.44
N GLN A 173 5.92 -5.94 -39.95
CA GLN A 173 7.13 -5.39 -40.60
C GLN A 173 8.39 -5.67 -39.78
N ALA A 174 9.45 -6.20 -40.40
CA ALA A 174 10.65 -6.67 -39.69
C ALA A 174 11.43 -5.56 -38.94
N VAL A 175 11.43 -4.31 -39.44
CA VAL A 175 12.09 -3.17 -38.79
C VAL A 175 11.32 -2.73 -37.54
N GLU A 176 10.00 -2.63 -37.66
CA GLU A 176 9.08 -2.33 -36.56
C GLU A 176 9.12 -3.44 -35.50
N ALA A 177 9.15 -4.72 -35.91
CA ALA A 177 9.34 -5.86 -35.02
C ALA A 177 10.64 -5.77 -34.20
N ARG A 178 11.77 -5.39 -34.82
CA ARG A 178 13.03 -5.22 -34.12
C ARG A 178 12.99 -4.06 -33.11
N GLN A 179 12.42 -2.93 -33.49
CA GLN A 179 12.28 -1.78 -32.58
C GLN A 179 11.37 -2.12 -31.39
N MET A 180 10.26 -2.81 -31.63
CA MET A 180 9.34 -3.25 -30.58
C MET A 180 9.97 -4.27 -29.61
N MET A 181 10.76 -5.22 -30.13
CA MET A 181 11.52 -6.14 -29.28
C MET A 181 12.52 -5.38 -28.40
N ASN A 182 13.24 -4.39 -28.95
CA ASN A 182 14.16 -3.57 -28.18
C ASN A 182 13.44 -2.82 -27.04
N VAL A 183 12.29 -2.18 -27.32
CA VAL A 183 11.49 -1.52 -26.28
C VAL A 183 11.05 -2.50 -25.20
N THR A 184 10.64 -3.71 -25.58
CA THR A 184 10.27 -4.75 -24.61
C THR A 184 11.46 -5.15 -23.73
N TYR A 185 12.65 -5.31 -24.33
CA TYR A 185 13.89 -5.57 -23.59
C TYR A 185 14.24 -4.42 -22.64
N ASP A 186 14.09 -3.16 -23.08
CA ASP A 186 14.36 -1.98 -22.25
C ASP A 186 13.41 -1.93 -21.04
N ILE A 187 12.12 -2.24 -21.24
CA ILE A 187 11.13 -2.32 -20.15
C ILE A 187 11.50 -3.43 -19.16
N VAL A 188 11.79 -4.63 -19.64
CA VAL A 188 12.19 -5.75 -18.78
C VAL A 188 13.50 -5.43 -18.06
N GLN A 189 14.45 -4.79 -18.72
CA GLN A 189 15.71 -4.34 -18.12
C GLN A 189 15.46 -3.29 -17.02
N ALA A 190 14.53 -2.36 -17.23
CA ALA A 190 14.14 -1.40 -16.22
C ALA A 190 13.58 -2.09 -14.96
N TYR A 191 12.63 -3.02 -15.12
CA TYR A 191 12.13 -3.82 -14.00
C TYR A 191 13.22 -4.67 -13.33
N ALA A 192 14.07 -5.33 -14.13
CA ALA A 192 15.19 -6.11 -13.60
C ALA A 192 16.14 -5.23 -12.78
N SER A 193 16.36 -3.98 -13.19
CA SER A 193 17.19 -3.03 -12.43
C SER A 193 16.56 -2.65 -11.08
N LEU A 194 15.23 -2.51 -11.02
CA LEU A 194 14.50 -2.28 -9.76
C LEU A 194 14.68 -3.47 -8.80
N ILE A 195 14.58 -4.68 -9.33
CA ILE A 195 14.72 -5.92 -8.55
C ILE A 195 16.15 -6.08 -8.04
N MET A 196 17.16 -5.94 -8.93
CA MET A 196 18.57 -6.06 -8.55
C MET A 196 19.00 -4.99 -7.54
N GLY A 197 18.44 -3.78 -7.65
CA GLY A 197 18.67 -2.69 -6.70
C GLY A 197 17.92 -2.84 -5.37
N GLY A 198 17.10 -3.88 -5.20
CA GLY A 198 16.25 -4.03 -4.01
C GLY A 198 15.17 -2.95 -3.87
N VAL A 199 14.86 -2.24 -4.96
CA VAL A 199 13.91 -1.12 -5.01
C VAL A 199 12.47 -1.60 -5.10
N ALA A 200 12.23 -2.69 -5.80
CA ALA A 200 10.91 -3.31 -5.91
C ALA A 200 11.06 -4.84 -5.84
N PRO A 201 10.08 -5.55 -5.26
CA PRO A 201 10.09 -6.99 -5.25
C PRO A 201 9.81 -7.57 -6.66
N PRO A 202 10.25 -8.80 -6.96
CA PRO A 202 10.05 -9.42 -8.29
C PRO A 202 8.58 -9.54 -8.70
N ILE A 203 7.67 -9.63 -7.73
CA ILE A 203 6.23 -9.71 -7.99
C ILE A 203 5.69 -8.48 -8.75
N LEU A 204 6.30 -7.29 -8.63
CA LEU A 204 5.89 -6.12 -9.42
C LEU A 204 6.04 -6.38 -10.93
N LEU A 205 7.14 -7.01 -11.33
CA LEU A 205 7.37 -7.42 -12.72
C LEU A 205 6.41 -8.54 -13.13
N SER A 206 6.20 -9.53 -12.26
CA SER A 206 5.25 -10.64 -12.53
C SER A 206 3.85 -10.11 -12.83
N GLU A 207 3.33 -9.24 -11.96
CA GLU A 207 1.99 -8.65 -12.10
C GLU A 207 1.94 -7.78 -13.36
N ALA A 208 2.96 -6.95 -13.61
CA ALA A 208 3.01 -6.16 -14.85
C ALA A 208 2.96 -7.05 -16.12
N LEU A 209 3.59 -8.24 -16.10
CA LEU A 209 3.59 -9.20 -17.22
C LEU A 209 2.23 -9.86 -17.49
N GLU A 210 1.34 -9.91 -16.50
CA GLU A 210 -0.03 -10.41 -16.64
C GLU A 210 -0.94 -9.39 -17.35
N HIS A 211 -0.62 -8.10 -17.23
CA HIS A 211 -1.34 -7.01 -17.89
C HIS A 211 -0.73 -6.68 -19.26
N ARG A 212 -1.31 -7.25 -20.33
CA ARG A 212 -0.80 -7.13 -21.72
C ARG A 212 -1.67 -6.29 -22.65
N GLU A 213 -2.79 -5.79 -22.16
CA GLU A 213 -3.74 -4.97 -22.92
C GLU A 213 -3.57 -3.49 -22.57
N ALA A 214 -3.84 -2.57 -23.51
CA ALA A 214 -3.63 -1.14 -23.35
C ALA A 214 -4.37 -0.49 -22.16
N ASN A 215 -5.45 -1.12 -21.70
CA ASN A 215 -6.35 -0.67 -20.65
C ASN A 215 -6.33 -1.59 -19.42
N SER A 216 -5.42 -2.56 -19.38
CA SER A 216 -5.28 -3.51 -18.28
C SER A 216 -4.05 -3.12 -17.48
N PHE A 217 -4.19 -2.95 -16.16
CA PHE A 217 -3.11 -2.51 -15.29
C PHE A 217 -3.17 -3.19 -13.93
N PHE A 218 -1.98 -3.44 -13.38
CA PHE A 218 -1.76 -3.69 -11.97
C PHE A 218 -1.74 -2.35 -11.25
N TYR A 219 -2.80 -2.06 -10.49
CA TYR A 219 -2.94 -0.78 -9.78
C TYR A 219 -2.43 -0.85 -8.35
N LEU A 220 -1.62 0.15 -7.99
CA LEU A 220 -1.27 0.48 -6.63
C LEU A 220 -2.02 1.74 -6.20
N ARG A 221 -2.72 1.68 -5.06
CA ARG A 221 -3.67 2.73 -4.63
C ARG A 221 -3.34 3.41 -3.32
N GLY A 222 -2.09 3.35 -2.89
CA GLY A 222 -1.67 3.99 -1.65
C GLY A 222 -2.17 3.25 -0.40
N GLY A 223 -2.34 1.93 -0.47
CA GLY A 223 -2.60 1.06 0.69
C GLY A 223 -1.49 0.01 0.90
N ILE A 224 -1.85 -1.12 1.50
CA ILE A 224 -0.89 -2.16 1.90
C ILE A 224 -0.19 -2.86 0.72
N ARG A 225 -0.81 -2.97 -0.48
CA ARG A 225 -0.11 -3.51 -1.65
C ARG A 225 0.98 -2.55 -2.09
N THR A 226 0.66 -1.26 -2.06
CA THR A 226 1.61 -0.19 -2.41
C THR A 226 2.82 -0.24 -1.47
N HIS A 227 2.59 -0.44 -0.17
CA HIS A 227 3.65 -0.68 0.81
C HIS A 227 4.49 -1.93 0.48
N ALA A 228 3.82 -3.05 0.16
CA ALA A 228 4.49 -4.31 -0.17
C ALA A 228 5.34 -4.21 -1.45
N MET A 229 4.97 -3.33 -2.40
CA MET A 229 5.77 -3.02 -3.59
C MET A 229 6.92 -2.04 -3.32
N ARG A 230 7.18 -1.74 -2.04
CA ARG A 230 8.25 -0.85 -1.58
C ARG A 230 8.11 0.57 -2.12
N LEU A 231 6.88 1.06 -2.18
CA LEU A 231 6.56 2.48 -2.33
C LEU A 231 6.02 2.99 -0.98
N THR A 232 5.98 4.31 -0.78
CA THR A 232 5.47 4.89 0.48
C THR A 232 4.01 5.33 0.33
N PRO A 233 3.05 4.62 0.94
CA PRO A 233 1.66 5.06 0.94
C PRO A 233 1.48 6.24 1.89
N VAL A 234 0.83 7.30 1.42
CA VAL A 234 0.54 8.49 2.22
C VAL A 234 -0.93 8.81 2.21
N GLY A 235 -1.47 9.33 3.30
CA GLY A 235 -2.89 9.60 3.40
C GLY A 235 -3.25 10.56 4.52
N PRO A 236 -4.55 10.71 4.81
CA PRO A 236 -5.00 11.53 5.92
C PRO A 236 -4.50 10.96 7.27
N PRO A 237 -4.25 11.81 8.29
CA PRO A 237 -3.69 11.40 9.58
C PRO A 237 -4.46 10.30 10.33
N ILE A 238 -5.75 10.13 10.04
CA ILE A 238 -6.58 9.08 10.65
C ILE A 238 -6.06 7.67 10.35
N LEU A 239 -5.40 7.45 9.20
CA LEU A 239 -4.87 6.15 8.80
C LEU A 239 -3.56 5.79 9.51
N SER A 240 -2.71 6.78 9.76
CA SER A 240 -1.39 6.66 10.40
C SER A 240 -1.45 6.73 11.93
N ARG A 241 -2.64 6.98 12.50
CA ARG A 241 -2.80 7.11 13.95
C ARG A 241 -2.36 5.82 14.67
N PRO A 242 -1.57 5.91 15.75
CA PRO A 242 -1.16 4.73 16.50
C PRO A 242 -2.35 3.94 17.07
N ILE A 243 -2.25 2.62 17.02
CA ILE A 243 -3.20 1.71 17.64
C ILE A 243 -3.09 1.84 19.17
N HIS A 244 -4.21 2.17 19.83
CA HIS A 244 -4.30 2.14 21.30
C HIS A 244 -4.25 0.69 21.82
N LYS A 245 -3.67 0.43 23.00
CA LYS A 245 -3.47 -0.92 23.55
C LYS A 245 -4.74 -1.61 24.06
N SER A 246 -5.77 -0.83 24.41
CA SER A 246 -6.97 -1.33 25.10
C SER A 246 -7.69 -2.44 24.34
N ALA A 247 -7.97 -3.56 25.01
CA ALA A 247 -8.68 -4.70 24.41
C ALA A 247 -7.99 -5.29 23.17
N LEU A 248 -6.66 -5.14 23.03
CA LEU A 248 -5.89 -5.92 22.07
C LEU A 248 -5.59 -7.31 22.65
N MET A 249 -6.12 -8.32 21.99
CA MET A 249 -5.87 -9.72 22.31
C MET A 249 -4.69 -10.26 21.50
N MET A 250 -4.05 -11.30 22.02
CA MET A 250 -2.84 -11.85 21.40
C MET A 250 -3.12 -12.49 20.03
N ASP A 251 -4.36 -12.90 19.74
CA ASP A 251 -4.78 -13.33 18.39
C ASP A 251 -4.76 -12.15 17.40
N THR A 252 -5.23 -10.98 17.82
CA THR A 252 -5.17 -9.73 17.05
C THR A 252 -3.73 -9.29 16.87
N VAL A 253 -2.89 -9.40 17.89
CA VAL A 253 -1.45 -9.10 17.80
C VAL A 253 -0.76 -10.05 16.82
N ALA A 254 -1.08 -11.35 16.85
CA ALA A 254 -0.58 -12.32 15.88
C ALA A 254 -1.04 -11.98 14.45
N GLY A 255 -2.30 -11.57 14.28
CA GLY A 255 -2.84 -11.06 13.02
C GLY A 255 -2.09 -9.83 12.50
N LEU A 256 -1.84 -8.84 13.36
CA LEU A 256 -1.05 -7.64 13.02
C LEU A 256 0.36 -8.02 12.58
N CYS A 257 1.04 -8.90 13.33
CA CYS A 257 2.37 -9.40 13.00
C CYS A 257 2.38 -10.12 11.65
N ARG A 258 1.39 -10.97 11.38
CA ARG A 258 1.25 -11.68 10.11
C ARG A 258 1.01 -10.70 8.96
N THR A 259 0.06 -9.77 9.09
CA THR A 259 -0.23 -8.74 8.08
C THR A 259 1.01 -7.88 7.78
N ALA A 260 1.73 -7.45 8.81
CA ALA A 260 2.98 -6.71 8.65
C ALA A 260 4.07 -7.56 7.98
N PHE A 261 4.24 -8.81 8.42
CA PHE A 261 5.22 -9.74 7.85
C PHE A 261 4.98 -9.97 6.38
N VAL A 262 3.74 -10.24 5.98
CA VAL A 262 3.44 -10.44 4.57
C VAL A 262 3.66 -9.13 3.81
N ALA A 263 3.33 -7.97 4.35
CA ALA A 263 3.50 -6.68 3.64
C ALA A 263 4.94 -6.10 3.69
N ALA A 264 5.87 -6.70 4.45
CA ALA A 264 7.21 -6.15 4.62
C ALA A 264 7.97 -6.05 3.29
N PRO A 265 8.45 -4.87 2.87
CA PRO A 265 9.10 -4.69 1.57
C PRO A 265 10.58 -5.11 1.54
N ASP A 266 11.17 -5.41 2.69
CA ASP A 266 12.59 -5.69 2.88
C ASP A 266 12.89 -7.12 3.34
N ILE A 267 11.84 -7.90 3.63
CA ILE A 267 11.95 -9.31 4.01
C ILE A 267 11.61 -10.17 2.80
N ARG A 268 12.57 -10.97 2.35
CA ARG A 268 12.34 -11.98 1.30
C ARG A 268 11.60 -13.17 1.89
N ARG A 269 10.55 -13.61 1.19
CA ARG A 269 9.68 -14.71 1.61
C ARG A 269 9.63 -15.81 0.56
N SER A 270 9.84 -17.04 1.00
CA SER A 270 9.57 -18.25 0.23
C SER A 270 8.09 -18.64 0.31
N PHE A 271 7.67 -19.61 -0.51
CA PHE A 271 6.34 -20.19 -0.42
C PHE A 271 6.03 -20.71 1.00
N VAL A 272 6.98 -21.40 1.64
CA VAL A 272 6.84 -21.93 3.00
C VAL A 272 6.61 -20.80 4.01
N ASP A 273 7.24 -19.65 3.79
CA ASP A 273 7.05 -18.49 4.68
C ASP A 273 5.67 -17.87 4.52
N TYR A 274 5.14 -17.82 3.29
CA TYR A 274 3.75 -17.42 3.07
C TYR A 274 2.76 -18.42 3.68
N GLU A 275 2.98 -19.71 3.54
CA GLU A 275 2.05 -20.73 4.07
C GLU A 275 2.14 -20.84 5.60
N PHE A 276 3.34 -20.92 6.17
CA PHE A 276 3.58 -21.29 7.57
C PHE A 276 4.18 -20.18 8.44
N GLY A 277 4.45 -18.98 7.89
CA GLY A 277 4.98 -17.84 8.64
C GLY A 277 3.94 -17.14 9.51
N TYR A 278 3.16 -17.88 10.30
CA TYR A 278 2.17 -17.35 11.24
C TYR A 278 2.56 -17.71 12.68
N ILE A 279 1.95 -17.04 13.65
CA ILE A 279 2.22 -17.27 15.07
C ILE A 279 1.13 -18.20 15.60
N ASP A 280 1.46 -19.48 15.80
CA ASP A 280 0.52 -20.53 16.22
C ASP A 280 0.25 -20.47 17.74
N GLY A 281 -0.80 -19.76 18.14
CA GLY A 281 -1.07 -19.40 19.53
C GLY A 281 -1.75 -20.50 20.34
N SER A 282 -0.98 -21.40 20.96
CA SER A 282 -1.51 -22.36 21.94
C SER A 282 -1.09 -22.09 23.39
N ASN A 283 -0.10 -21.23 23.64
CA ASN A 283 0.40 -20.99 25.00
C ASN A 283 0.99 -19.58 25.23
N PRO A 284 0.33 -18.72 26.04
CA PRO A 284 -1.04 -18.87 26.56
C PRO A 284 -2.10 -18.76 25.43
N ASP A 285 -3.36 -19.05 25.75
CA ASP A 285 -4.46 -18.96 24.79
C ASP A 285 -4.60 -17.52 24.25
N PRO A 286 -4.41 -17.29 22.94
CA PRO A 286 -4.35 -15.96 22.36
C PRO A 286 -5.70 -15.24 22.30
N ILE A 287 -6.82 -15.98 22.39
CA ILE A 287 -8.18 -15.43 22.34
C ILE A 287 -8.56 -14.77 23.68
N THR A 288 -8.05 -15.34 24.78
CA THR A 288 -8.35 -14.90 26.14
C THR A 288 -7.24 -14.07 26.77
N THR A 289 -6.02 -14.13 26.24
CA THR A 289 -4.88 -13.35 26.74
C THR A 289 -4.79 -11.99 26.05
N SER A 290 -4.80 -10.90 26.83
CA SER A 290 -4.53 -9.56 26.30
C SER A 290 -3.04 -9.30 26.10
N LEU A 291 -2.70 -8.32 25.27
CA LEU A 291 -1.31 -7.87 25.13
C LEU A 291 -0.73 -7.41 26.46
N GLU A 292 -1.51 -6.69 27.27
CA GLU A 292 -1.08 -6.22 28.59
C GLU A 292 -0.78 -7.41 29.52
N ASP A 293 -1.66 -8.42 29.55
CA ASP A 293 -1.44 -9.64 30.34
C ASP A 293 -0.20 -10.40 29.87
N MET A 294 0.04 -10.48 28.56
CA MET A 294 1.22 -11.13 28.00
C MET A 294 2.52 -10.40 28.38
N THR A 295 2.53 -9.07 28.28
CA THR A 295 3.70 -8.27 28.69
C THR A 295 3.98 -8.38 30.20
N ASN A 296 2.93 -8.43 31.02
CA ASN A 296 3.04 -8.64 32.47
C ASN A 296 3.58 -10.03 32.78
N LEU A 297 3.07 -11.07 32.10
CA LEU A 297 3.53 -12.46 32.26
C LEU A 297 5.02 -12.60 31.92
N LEU A 298 5.49 -11.91 30.87
CA LEU A 298 6.88 -11.92 30.43
C LEU A 298 7.78 -10.96 31.21
N GLY A 299 7.21 -10.08 32.05
CA GLY A 299 7.96 -9.03 32.75
C GLY A 299 8.63 -8.03 31.82
N SER A 300 8.13 -7.87 30.59
CA SER A 300 8.69 -6.96 29.59
C SER A 300 7.58 -6.31 28.76
N ARG A 301 7.72 -5.00 28.57
CA ARG A 301 6.85 -4.22 27.68
C ARG A 301 7.16 -4.44 26.20
N ARG A 302 8.31 -5.05 25.89
CA ARG A 302 8.72 -5.41 24.52
C ARG A 302 8.82 -6.92 24.41
N ILE A 303 8.07 -7.47 23.47
CA ILE A 303 7.96 -8.90 23.20
C ILE A 303 8.23 -9.18 21.73
N ALA A 304 8.66 -10.39 21.41
CA ALA A 304 8.81 -10.80 20.02
C ALA A 304 8.39 -12.24 19.78
N ALA A 305 7.92 -12.51 18.57
CA ALA A 305 7.54 -13.84 18.10
C ALA A 305 8.19 -14.15 16.75
N SER A 306 8.56 -15.42 16.56
CA SER A 306 9.12 -15.93 15.31
C SER A 306 8.01 -16.17 14.28
N LEU A 307 8.26 -15.86 13.02
CA LEU A 307 7.43 -16.19 11.87
C LEU A 307 8.19 -17.20 11.01
N ASN A 308 8.18 -18.45 11.45
CA ASN A 308 8.87 -19.57 10.82
C ASN A 308 10.40 -19.37 10.63
N GLY A 309 11.03 -18.54 11.47
CA GLY A 309 12.46 -18.24 11.40
C GLY A 309 12.91 -17.33 10.25
N ALA A 310 12.06 -17.07 9.25
CA ALA A 310 12.34 -16.11 8.19
C ALA A 310 12.36 -14.66 8.71
N ALA A 311 11.49 -14.37 9.68
CA ALA A 311 11.41 -13.09 10.35
C ALA A 311 10.93 -13.23 11.79
N HIS A 312 11.00 -12.13 12.52
CA HIS A 312 10.35 -11.98 13.81
C HIS A 312 9.64 -10.65 13.92
N CYS A 313 8.46 -10.70 14.54
CA CYS A 313 7.67 -9.52 14.87
C CYS A 313 8.05 -9.03 16.25
N ILE A 314 8.31 -7.74 16.39
CA ILE A 314 8.55 -7.06 17.66
C ILE A 314 7.32 -6.22 17.97
N VAL A 315 6.79 -6.36 19.19
CA VAL A 315 5.66 -5.56 19.69
C VAL A 315 6.07 -4.89 21.00
N GLU A 316 5.77 -3.61 21.14
CA GLU A 316 6.06 -2.84 22.36
C GLU A 316 4.86 -2.03 22.83
N LEU A 317 4.60 -2.04 24.14
CA LEU A 317 3.67 -1.12 24.77
C LEU A 317 4.37 0.22 25.05
N PHE A 318 3.92 1.31 24.42
CA PHE A 318 4.40 2.66 24.67
C PHE A 318 3.72 3.32 25.87
N ASP A 319 4.34 4.39 26.39
CA ASP A 319 3.89 5.12 27.58
C ASP A 319 2.60 5.93 27.35
N ASP A 320 2.25 6.19 26.09
CA ASP A 320 1.05 6.91 25.68
C ASP A 320 -0.14 5.98 25.42
N ASP A 321 -0.12 4.78 26.00
CA ASP A 321 -1.11 3.71 25.82
C ASP A 321 -1.28 3.23 24.37
N THR A 322 -0.31 3.49 23.50
CA THR A 322 -0.27 2.96 22.13
C THR A 322 0.70 1.80 22.00
N ILE A 323 0.68 1.13 20.84
CA ILE A 323 1.59 0.03 20.55
C ILE A 323 2.57 0.39 19.44
N GLY A 324 3.81 -0.09 19.59
CA GLY A 324 4.78 -0.19 18.51
C GLY A 324 4.79 -1.59 17.92
N LEU A 325 5.00 -1.68 16.60
CA LEU A 325 5.22 -2.92 15.88
C LEU A 325 6.35 -2.72 14.86
N ASP A 326 7.25 -3.70 14.77
CA ASP A 326 8.25 -3.72 13.70
C ASP A 326 8.56 -5.16 13.26
N MET A 327 8.97 -5.29 12.01
CA MET A 327 9.33 -6.58 11.41
C MET A 327 10.83 -6.64 11.14
N ARG A 328 11.49 -7.72 11.58
CA ARG A 328 12.94 -7.90 11.40
C ARG A 328 13.22 -9.26 10.76
N PRO A 329 14.23 -9.37 9.88
CA PRO A 329 14.62 -10.65 9.31
C PRO A 329 15.25 -11.58 10.35
N GLY A 330 15.08 -12.89 10.15
CA GLY A 330 15.62 -13.95 11.00
C GLY A 330 14.83 -14.18 12.29
N SER A 331 15.31 -15.12 13.12
CA SER A 331 14.73 -15.45 14.43
C SER A 331 14.91 -14.32 15.46
N PRO A 332 14.00 -14.20 16.45
CA PRO A 332 14.15 -13.20 17.49
C PRO A 332 15.36 -13.52 18.39
N PRO A 333 16.07 -12.51 18.94
CA PRO A 333 17.19 -12.71 19.85
C PRO A 333 16.72 -13.04 21.28
N CYS A 334 15.68 -13.86 21.42
CA CYS A 334 15.15 -14.36 22.69
C CYS A 334 14.59 -15.78 22.52
N GLN A 335 14.47 -16.51 23.63
CA GLN A 335 13.85 -17.83 23.67
C GLN A 335 12.46 -17.74 24.29
N ALA A 336 11.50 -18.42 23.69
CA ALA A 336 10.10 -18.33 24.10
C ALA A 336 9.69 -19.34 25.17
N ASP A 337 10.59 -20.20 25.66
CA ASP A 337 10.36 -21.13 26.78
C ASP A 337 9.02 -21.89 26.71
N GLY A 338 8.67 -22.41 25.53
CA GLY A 338 7.40 -23.11 25.29
C GLY A 338 6.17 -22.21 25.09
N ARG A 339 6.38 -20.90 24.99
CA ARG A 339 5.39 -19.87 24.57
C ARG A 339 5.67 -19.46 23.12
N GLN A 340 4.81 -18.62 22.55
CA GLN A 340 5.00 -18.04 21.21
C GLN A 340 5.80 -16.73 21.21
N PHE A 341 5.63 -15.93 22.26
CA PHE A 341 6.36 -14.68 22.43
C PHE A 341 7.41 -14.80 23.52
N CYS A 342 8.53 -14.14 23.30
CA CYS A 342 9.62 -14.00 24.26
C CYS A 342 9.87 -12.54 24.62
N ALA A 343 10.41 -12.31 25.81
CA ALA A 343 10.79 -10.98 26.28
C ALA A 343 12.03 -10.47 25.53
N LEU A 344 11.99 -9.23 25.06
CA LEU A 344 13.15 -8.52 24.53
C LEU A 344 13.55 -7.36 25.44
N PRO A 345 14.86 -7.12 25.67
CA PRO A 345 15.32 -5.94 26.40
C PRO A 345 15.08 -4.65 25.60
N VAL A 346 14.89 -3.54 26.33
CA VAL A 346 14.46 -2.25 25.77
C VAL A 346 15.59 -1.47 25.06
N ASP A 347 16.84 -1.92 25.14
CA ASP A 347 18.04 -1.09 25.12
C ASP A 347 18.70 -0.80 23.74
N ARG A 348 18.16 -1.26 22.60
CA ARG A 348 18.85 -1.05 21.29
C ARG A 348 18.02 -0.59 20.10
N PHE A 349 16.71 -0.76 20.13
CA PHE A 349 15.84 -0.44 18.99
C PHE A 349 14.42 -0.20 19.46
N ARG A 350 13.79 0.92 19.10
CA ARG A 350 12.38 1.17 19.39
C ARG A 350 11.57 0.84 18.13
N PRO A 351 10.57 -0.07 18.20
CA PRO A 351 9.67 -0.31 17.08
C PRO A 351 8.90 0.95 16.72
N ARG A 352 8.32 0.98 15.53
CA ARG A 352 7.54 2.12 15.04
C ARG A 352 6.12 2.03 15.60
N ALA A 353 5.45 3.17 15.82
CA ALA A 353 4.04 3.14 16.20
C ALA A 353 3.23 2.39 15.14
N ALA A 354 2.46 1.38 15.56
CA ALA A 354 1.67 0.58 14.64
C ALA A 354 0.43 1.38 14.23
N PRO A 355 0.19 1.61 12.92
CA PRO A 355 -0.89 2.47 12.46
C PRO A 355 -2.23 1.75 12.47
N VAL A 356 -3.32 2.49 12.64
CA VAL A 356 -4.69 1.93 12.60
C VAL A 356 -5.02 1.30 11.25
N ALA A 357 -4.38 1.76 10.16
CA ALA A 357 -4.50 1.12 8.86
C ALA A 357 -4.04 -0.34 8.89
N LEU A 358 -2.95 -0.67 9.61
CA LEU A 358 -2.49 -2.05 9.76
C LEU A 358 -3.53 -2.91 10.49
N LEU A 359 -4.16 -2.36 11.54
CA LEU A 359 -5.29 -3.02 12.20
C LEU A 359 -6.44 -3.25 11.22
N ALA A 360 -6.78 -2.25 10.41
CA ALA A 360 -7.85 -2.37 9.43
C ALA A 360 -7.55 -3.46 8.38
N ASP A 361 -6.30 -3.51 7.89
CA ASP A 361 -5.84 -4.54 6.96
C ASP A 361 -5.90 -5.96 7.56
N THR A 362 -5.60 -6.13 8.84
CA THR A 362 -5.72 -7.42 9.55
C THR A 362 -7.15 -7.97 9.58
N PHE A 363 -8.16 -7.10 9.48
CA PHE A 363 -9.58 -7.48 9.47
C PHE A 363 -10.22 -7.41 8.08
N GLY A 364 -9.43 -7.26 7.02
CA GLY A 364 -9.94 -7.13 5.64
C GLY A 364 -10.60 -5.79 5.34
N CYS A 365 -10.48 -4.81 6.25
CA CYS A 365 -10.93 -3.43 6.08
C CYS A 365 -9.85 -2.58 5.43
N HIS A 366 -9.34 -3.04 4.29
CA HIS A 366 -8.22 -2.39 3.63
C HIS A 366 -8.62 -0.97 3.28
N SER A 367 -7.88 -0.01 3.84
CA SER A 367 -8.10 1.40 3.54
C SER A 367 -9.49 1.95 3.88
N GLY A 368 -10.18 1.35 4.85
CA GLY A 368 -11.53 1.72 5.22
C GLY A 368 -12.60 1.21 4.24
N SER A 369 -12.26 0.23 3.41
CA SER A 369 -13.20 -0.45 2.51
C SER A 369 -13.11 -1.96 2.73
N LEU A 370 -14.26 -2.60 2.91
CA LEU A 370 -14.29 -4.05 3.09
C LEU A 370 -13.91 -4.75 1.77
N THR A 371 -12.81 -5.49 1.80
CA THR A 371 -12.37 -6.27 0.65
C THR A 371 -13.12 -7.59 0.59
N LYS A 372 -13.83 -7.81 -0.52
CA LYS A 372 -14.60 -9.03 -0.80
C LYS A 372 -13.87 -10.04 -1.69
N GLN A 373 -12.77 -9.62 -2.29
CA GLN A 373 -11.97 -10.44 -3.20
C GLN A 373 -10.49 -10.20 -2.94
N GLY A 374 -9.73 -11.28 -2.91
CA GLY A 374 -8.29 -11.21 -2.73
C GLY A 374 -7.55 -12.23 -3.58
N GLN A 375 -6.23 -12.05 -3.64
CA GLN A 375 -5.34 -12.88 -4.44
C GLN A 375 -4.23 -13.42 -3.54
N PHE A 376 -3.96 -14.71 -3.66
CA PHE A 376 -2.89 -15.36 -2.91
C PHE A 376 -1.54 -15.08 -3.58
N TRP A 377 -0.54 -14.68 -2.80
CA TRP A 377 0.84 -14.57 -3.30
C TRP A 377 1.63 -15.81 -2.90
N SER A 378 2.05 -16.59 -3.90
CA SER A 378 2.68 -17.90 -3.68
C SER A 378 4.18 -17.84 -3.40
N GLY A 379 4.72 -16.64 -3.15
CA GLY A 379 6.14 -16.37 -2.97
C GLY A 379 6.58 -15.12 -3.69
N ASP A 380 7.63 -14.47 -3.20
CA ASP A 380 8.19 -13.28 -3.87
C ASP A 380 8.80 -13.61 -5.25
N LEU A 381 8.98 -14.90 -5.57
CA LEU A 381 9.60 -15.41 -6.80
C LEU A 381 8.61 -16.12 -7.75
N ASN A 382 7.39 -16.43 -7.29
CA ASN A 382 6.41 -17.23 -8.03
C ASN A 382 5.23 -16.40 -8.55
N GLY A 383 5.23 -15.10 -8.29
CA GLY A 383 4.14 -14.21 -8.68
C GLY A 383 2.88 -14.39 -7.83
N ALA A 384 1.85 -13.62 -8.19
CA ALA A 384 0.53 -13.82 -7.64
C ALA A 384 -0.14 -15.04 -8.27
N SER A 385 -1.00 -15.71 -7.53
CA SER A 385 -1.81 -16.80 -8.07
C SER A 385 -2.81 -16.23 -9.08
N ASP A 386 -3.00 -16.92 -10.20
CA ASP A 386 -4.07 -16.61 -11.17
C ASP A 386 -5.49 -16.69 -10.58
N TYR A 387 -5.63 -17.27 -9.38
CA TYR A 387 -6.92 -17.47 -8.73
C TYR A 387 -7.29 -16.29 -7.82
N VAL A 388 -8.37 -15.59 -8.20
CA VAL A 388 -9.07 -14.64 -7.34
C VAL A 388 -10.04 -15.40 -6.45
N ASN A 389 -9.88 -15.26 -5.13
CA ASN A 389 -10.77 -15.85 -4.15
C ASN A 389 -11.86 -14.84 -3.78
N GLU A 390 -13.12 -15.29 -3.70
CA GLU A 390 -14.12 -14.59 -2.90
C GLU A 390 -13.78 -14.78 -1.42
N ASN A 391 -13.70 -13.67 -0.70
CA ASN A 391 -13.40 -13.70 0.73
C ASN A 391 -14.59 -14.26 1.50
N ASP A 392 -14.33 -15.16 2.45
CA ASP A 392 -15.33 -15.54 3.43
C ASP A 392 -15.58 -14.34 4.35
N LEU A 393 -16.72 -13.68 4.19
CA LEU A 393 -17.04 -12.51 5.01
C LEU A 393 -17.54 -12.89 6.40
N THR A 394 -17.33 -14.14 6.81
CA THR A 394 -17.70 -14.64 8.12
C THR A 394 -16.58 -14.40 9.14
N GLN A 395 -16.93 -13.86 10.30
CA GLN A 395 -16.01 -13.72 11.45
C GLN A 395 -16.67 -14.26 12.72
N THR A 396 -15.87 -14.58 13.73
CA THR A 396 -16.36 -15.07 15.02
C THR A 396 -16.13 -14.01 16.09
N ALA A 397 -17.16 -13.69 16.86
CA ALA A 397 -17.01 -12.88 18.06
C ALA A 397 -16.18 -13.64 19.10
N VAL A 398 -15.00 -13.16 19.45
CA VAL A 398 -14.12 -13.84 20.42
C VAL A 398 -14.60 -13.71 21.87
N ARG A 399 -15.56 -12.82 22.11
CA ARG A 399 -16.19 -12.59 23.41
C ARG A 399 -17.54 -11.89 23.26
N GLU A 400 -18.26 -11.77 24.37
CA GLU A 400 -19.46 -10.96 24.41
C GLU A 400 -19.17 -9.49 24.11
N VAL A 401 -19.91 -8.90 23.17
CA VAL A 401 -19.72 -7.50 22.75
C VAL A 401 -21.04 -6.86 22.33
N ASN A 402 -21.21 -5.58 22.64
CA ASN A 402 -22.38 -4.81 22.18
C ASN A 402 -22.26 -4.50 20.69
N MET A 403 -23.34 -4.75 19.94
CA MET A 403 -23.53 -4.16 18.62
C MET A 403 -24.12 -2.76 18.77
N ARG A 404 -23.67 -1.83 17.94
CA ARG A 404 -24.08 -0.43 18.00
C ARG A 404 -24.71 0.07 16.71
N ALA A 405 -25.58 1.06 16.82
CA ALA A 405 -26.27 1.64 15.67
C ALA A 405 -25.33 2.39 14.70
N GLN A 406 -24.18 2.87 15.18
CA GLN A 406 -23.14 3.58 14.43
C GLN A 406 -21.76 3.11 14.91
N PRO A 407 -20.69 3.28 14.11
CA PRO A 407 -19.32 2.89 14.47
C PRO A 407 -18.70 3.88 15.47
N SER A 408 -19.21 3.88 16.70
CA SER A 408 -18.75 4.76 17.79
C SER A 408 -19.12 4.16 19.14
N LEU A 409 -18.27 4.35 20.14
CA LEU A 409 -18.54 3.97 21.53
C LEU A 409 -19.72 4.74 22.16
N GLU A 410 -20.10 5.89 21.60
CA GLU A 410 -21.21 6.72 22.09
C GLU A 410 -22.56 6.35 21.46
N ALA A 411 -22.54 5.58 20.37
CA ALA A 411 -23.75 5.19 19.67
C ALA A 411 -24.60 4.22 20.50
N ALA A 412 -25.93 4.32 20.35
CA ALA A 412 -26.87 3.44 21.03
C ALA A 412 -26.58 1.97 20.73
N VAL A 413 -26.69 1.13 21.76
CA VAL A 413 -26.58 -0.33 21.63
C VAL A 413 -27.81 -0.85 20.89
N SER A 414 -27.60 -1.48 19.73
CA SER A 414 -28.66 -2.07 18.91
C SER A 414 -28.85 -3.56 19.16
N GLY A 415 -27.87 -4.21 19.78
CA GLY A 415 -27.89 -5.63 20.10
C GLY A 415 -26.62 -6.08 20.80
N ARG A 416 -26.41 -7.39 20.91
CA ARG A 416 -25.24 -7.98 21.56
C ARG A 416 -24.89 -9.30 20.90
N LEU A 417 -23.60 -9.52 20.67
CA LEU A 417 -23.04 -10.79 20.23
C LEU A 417 -22.58 -11.58 21.44
N ARG A 418 -22.75 -12.90 21.39
CA ARG A 418 -22.19 -13.84 22.37
C ARG A 418 -20.77 -14.22 21.96
N ALA A 419 -19.96 -14.67 22.93
CA ALA A 419 -18.70 -15.34 22.60
C ALA A 419 -18.96 -16.52 21.67
N GLU A 420 -18.05 -16.75 20.74
CA GLU A 420 -18.10 -17.79 19.69
C GLU A 420 -19.25 -17.65 18.70
N GLN A 421 -19.99 -16.54 18.74
CA GLN A 421 -21.04 -16.28 17.76
C GLN A 421 -20.42 -15.90 16.41
N THR A 422 -20.73 -16.71 15.40
CA THR A 422 -20.40 -16.45 14.01
C THR A 422 -21.30 -15.35 13.43
N VAL A 423 -20.71 -14.39 12.73
CA VAL A 423 -21.38 -13.22 12.13
C VAL A 423 -20.96 -13.01 10.70
N GLU A 424 -21.85 -12.47 9.87
CA GLU A 424 -21.53 -12.03 8.52
C GLU A 424 -21.13 -10.55 8.54
N VAL A 425 -19.98 -10.22 7.97
CA VAL A 425 -19.46 -8.86 7.84
C VAL A 425 -19.92 -8.26 6.52
N SER A 426 -20.61 -7.12 6.58
CA SER A 426 -21.17 -6.47 5.39
C SER A 426 -20.43 -5.20 4.98
N ASP A 427 -19.78 -4.52 5.93
CA ASP A 427 -19.06 -3.26 5.71
C ASP A 427 -18.00 -3.04 6.81
N CYS A 428 -17.15 -2.02 6.65
CA CYS A 428 -16.18 -1.63 7.66
C CYS A 428 -15.89 -0.13 7.63
N ARG A 429 -15.33 0.41 8.72
CA ARG A 429 -14.97 1.82 8.82
C ARG A 429 -13.78 2.06 9.74
N ILE A 430 -12.86 2.91 9.29
CA ILE A 430 -11.83 3.51 10.13
C ILE A 430 -12.39 4.79 10.74
N VAL A 431 -12.27 4.94 12.06
CA VAL A 431 -12.80 6.10 12.81
C VAL A 431 -11.76 6.67 13.77
N ASP A 432 -11.99 7.91 14.19
CA ASP A 432 -11.13 8.64 15.11
C ASP A 432 -11.55 8.41 16.57
N ASP A 433 -11.49 7.16 17.00
CA ASP A 433 -11.73 6.76 18.40
C ASP A 433 -10.68 5.75 18.89
N VAL A 434 -10.72 5.38 20.17
CA VAL A 434 -9.75 4.41 20.74
C VAL A 434 -9.88 2.99 20.14
N GLN A 435 -10.99 2.64 19.49
CA GLN A 435 -11.18 1.35 18.84
C GLN A 435 -10.53 1.33 17.45
N GLY A 436 -10.65 2.42 16.71
CA GLY A 436 -10.02 2.69 15.43
C GLY A 436 -10.72 2.04 14.24
N VAL A 437 -11.11 0.76 14.36
CA VAL A 437 -11.72 0.00 13.27
C VAL A 437 -13.03 -0.64 13.74
N TRP A 438 -14.09 -0.42 12.98
CA TRP A 438 -15.41 -0.99 13.21
C TRP A 438 -15.84 -1.82 12.00
N MET A 439 -16.47 -2.96 12.28
CA MET A 439 -17.06 -3.84 11.30
C MET A 439 -18.58 -3.78 11.43
N GLN A 440 -19.28 -3.61 10.31
CA GLN A 440 -20.72 -3.79 10.27
C GLN A 440 -21.00 -5.29 10.13
N VAL A 441 -21.77 -5.82 11.06
CA VAL A 441 -22.05 -7.26 11.17
C VAL A 441 -23.54 -7.52 11.15
N ARG A 442 -23.91 -8.68 10.61
CA ARG A 442 -25.26 -9.23 10.66
C ARG A 442 -25.27 -10.51 11.49
N ALA A 443 -26.09 -10.53 12.53
CA ALA A 443 -26.25 -11.66 13.45
C ALA A 443 -27.73 -11.78 13.85
N ASP A 444 -28.29 -12.99 13.81
CA ASP A 444 -29.68 -13.27 14.21
C ASP A 444 -30.73 -12.33 13.56
N GLY A 445 -30.49 -11.92 12.31
CA GLY A 445 -31.36 -10.99 11.57
C GLY A 445 -31.24 -9.52 11.97
N GLN A 446 -30.34 -9.17 12.90
CA GLN A 446 -30.02 -7.80 13.29
C GLN A 446 -28.71 -7.35 12.64
N THR A 447 -28.62 -6.07 12.30
CA THR A 447 -27.40 -5.44 11.79
C THR A 447 -26.93 -4.36 12.77
N GLY A 448 -25.62 -4.32 13.02
CA GLY A 448 -25.01 -3.31 13.86
C GLY A 448 -23.50 -3.25 13.66
N TRP A 449 -22.86 -2.29 14.33
CA TRP A 449 -21.42 -2.08 14.29
C TRP A 449 -20.75 -2.64 15.54
N VAL A 450 -19.66 -3.37 15.34
CA VAL A 450 -18.83 -3.95 16.40
C VAL A 450 -17.37 -3.54 16.17
N SER A 451 -16.64 -3.24 17.24
CA SER A 451 -15.20 -2.96 17.13
C SER A 451 -14.47 -4.23 16.67
N ALA A 452 -13.58 -4.08 15.68
CA ALA A 452 -12.86 -5.21 15.08
C ALA A 452 -12.07 -6.04 16.12
N ARG A 453 -11.63 -5.40 17.21
CA ARG A 453 -10.88 -6.02 18.32
C ARG A 453 -11.64 -7.11 19.08
N PHE A 454 -12.95 -7.22 18.85
CA PHE A 454 -13.82 -8.22 19.47
C PHE A 454 -14.21 -9.34 18.49
N LEU A 455 -13.67 -9.31 17.27
CA LEU A 455 -13.83 -10.34 16.25
C LEU A 455 -12.50 -11.07 16.09
N SER A 456 -12.56 -12.33 15.68
CA SER A 456 -11.37 -13.07 15.28
C SER A 456 -10.78 -12.42 14.01
N PRO A 457 -9.46 -12.18 13.95
CA PRO A 457 -8.80 -11.73 12.73
C PRO A 457 -9.15 -12.61 11.53
N TYR A 458 -9.13 -12.04 10.34
CA TYR A 458 -9.46 -12.78 9.14
C TYR A 458 -8.35 -13.81 8.86
N TRP A 459 -8.63 -15.10 9.12
CA TRP A 459 -7.65 -16.19 9.05
C TRP A 459 -7.09 -16.43 7.65
N TRP A 460 -7.74 -15.93 6.61
CA TRP A 460 -7.18 -15.91 5.25
C TRP A 460 -6.31 -14.66 4.99
N SER A 461 -5.45 -14.33 5.96
CA SER A 461 -4.44 -13.26 5.91
C SER A 461 -3.43 -13.39 4.76
N ASP A 462 -3.51 -14.48 4.00
CA ASP A 462 -2.67 -14.77 2.83
C ASP A 462 -3.17 -14.05 1.57
N LEU A 463 -4.42 -13.61 1.59
CA LEU A 463 -5.01 -12.89 0.48
C LEU A 463 -4.62 -11.42 0.57
N ARG A 464 -3.94 -10.97 -0.47
CA ARG A 464 -3.79 -9.54 -0.71
C ARG A 464 -5.11 -9.00 -1.22
N PRO A 465 -5.52 -7.81 -0.77
CA PRO A 465 -6.64 -7.16 -1.42
C PRO A 465 -6.29 -6.96 -2.88
N LEU A 466 -7.20 -7.31 -3.80
CA LEU A 466 -7.03 -6.92 -5.20
C LEU A 466 -7.05 -5.40 -5.36
N ILE A 467 -7.71 -4.70 -4.43
CA ILE A 467 -7.85 -3.24 -4.43
C ILE A 467 -7.57 -2.76 -3.01
N ASP A 468 -6.43 -2.12 -2.79
CA ASP A 468 -6.02 -1.50 -1.53
C ASP A 468 -6.40 -0.02 -1.48
N GLY A 469 -7.69 0.30 -1.59
CA GLY A 469 -8.16 1.67 -1.54
C GLY A 469 -9.57 1.89 -2.05
N PRO A 470 -10.14 3.09 -1.83
CA PRO A 470 -11.43 3.43 -2.41
C PRO A 470 -11.39 3.31 -3.93
N THR A 471 -12.48 2.81 -4.52
CA THR A 471 -12.60 2.77 -5.99
C THR A 471 -13.11 4.12 -6.48
N PRO A 472 -12.44 4.81 -7.43
CA PRO A 472 -12.97 6.04 -8.00
C PRO A 472 -14.40 5.83 -8.50
N GLY A 473 -15.34 6.64 -8.01
CA GLY A 473 -16.73 6.63 -8.46
C GLY A 473 -17.66 5.62 -7.77
N ARG A 474 -17.31 5.09 -6.59
CA ARG A 474 -18.27 4.43 -5.68
C ARG A 474 -18.34 5.13 -4.33
#